data_AF-A0A2K8XMF3-F1
#
_entry.id   AF-A0A2K8XMF3-F1
#
_cell.length_a   1.000
_cell.length_b   1.000
_cell.length_c   1.000
_cell.angle_alpha   90.00
_cell.angle_beta   90.00
_cell.angle_gamma   90.00
#
_symmetry.space_group_name_H-M   'P 1'
#
loop_
_entity.id
_entity.type
_entity.pdbx_description
1 polymer ?
#
loop_
_entity_poly.entity_id
_entity_poly.type
_entity_poly.pdbx_seq_one_letter_code
_entity_poly.pdbx_strand_id
1 'polypeptide(L)' 'MSFFRVLFAIIFPPLSVIDKGCGSFFIIFLLTLCGWIPGVIGALVILNNPKN' A
#
# COMPACT_ATOMS: atom_id res chain seq x y z
N MET A 1 -1.48 2.36 13.50
CA MET A 1 -0.54 1.97 12.43
C MET A 1 0.77 1.59 13.07
N SER A 2 1.19 0.31 13.00
CA SER A 2 2.52 -0.08 13.49
C SER A 2 3.58 0.55 12.56
N PHE A 3 4.63 1.14 13.13
CA PHE A 3 5.74 1.74 12.38
C PHE A 3 6.30 0.80 11.30
N PHE A 4 6.32 -0.49 11.60
CA PHE A 4 6.75 -1.54 10.67
C PHE A 4 5.88 -1.64 9.40
N ARG A 5 4.56 -1.40 9.48
CA ARG A 5 3.68 -1.42 8.29
C ARG A 5 3.95 -0.24 7.36
N VAL A 6 4.32 0.92 7.91
CA VAL A 6 4.71 2.09 7.12
C VAL A 6 6.06 1.86 6.43
N LEU A 7 7.03 1.29 7.15
CA LEU A 7 8.32 0.92 6.56
C LEU A 7 8.15 -0.11 5.43
N PHE A 8 7.30 -1.12 5.63
CA PHE A 8 6.94 -2.08 4.58
C PHE A 8 6.22 -1.43 3.39
N ALA A 9 5.35 -0.44 3.62
CA ALA A 9 4.66 0.28 2.54
C ALA A 9 5.62 1.11 1.65
N ILE A 10 6.76 1.53 2.19
CA ILE A 10 7.79 2.27 1.45
C ILE A 10 8.66 1.32 0.64
N ILE A 11 9.16 0.23 1.26
CA ILE A 11 10.07 -0.73 0.62
C ILE A 11 9.33 -1.63 -0.38
N PHE A 12 8.14 -2.09 -0.02
CA PHE A 12 7.32 -3.01 -0.80
C PHE A 12 5.83 -2.64 -0.67
N PRO A 13 5.39 -1.56 -1.35
CA PRO A 13 4.02 -1.06 -1.26
C PRO A 13 2.94 -2.13 -1.44
N PRO A 14 2.98 -3.03 -2.44
CA PRO A 14 1.92 -4.03 -2.63
C PRO A 14 1.87 -5.07 -1.48
N LEU A 15 2.99 -5.39 -0.84
CA LEU A 15 2.98 -6.36 0.26
C LEU A 15 2.28 -5.82 1.52
N SER A 16 2.39 -4.50 1.76
CA SER A 16 1.82 -3.85 2.96
C SER A 16 0.28 -3.82 3.00
N VAL A 17 -0.38 -4.03 1.87
CA VAL A 17 -1.83 -3.94 1.67
C VAL A 17 -2.52 -5.31 1.52
N ILE A 18 -1.77 -6.42 1.62
CA ILE A 18 -2.35 -7.77 1.58
C ILE A 18 -3.47 -7.95 2.61
N ASP A 19 -3.29 -7.42 3.82
CA ASP A 19 -4.31 -7.48 4.89
C ASP A 19 -5.56 -6.63 4.61
N LYS A 20 -5.50 -5.66 3.68
CA LYS A 20 -6.60 -4.74 3.36
C LYS A 20 -7.44 -5.22 2.17
N GLY A 21 -7.08 -6.33 1.53
CA GLY A 21 -7.85 -7.01 0.49
C GLY A 21 -7.16 -7.11 -0.89
N CYS A 22 -7.50 -8.16 -1.65
CA CYS A 22 -6.89 -8.50 -2.93
C CYS A 22 -7.06 -7.41 -4.01
N GLY A 23 -8.18 -6.67 -3.99
CA GLY A 23 -8.42 -5.55 -4.90
C GLY A 23 -7.46 -4.38 -4.68
N SER A 24 -7.18 -4.03 -3.42
CA SER A 24 -6.22 -2.98 -3.05
C SER A 24 -4.80 -3.35 -3.44
N PHE A 25 -4.44 -4.63 -3.30
CA PHE A 25 -3.16 -5.17 -3.77
C PHE A 25 -2.97 -4.95 -5.27
N PHE A 26 -3.96 -5.31 -6.09
CA PHE A 26 -3.88 -5.17 -7.54
C PHE A 26 -3.75 -3.71 -7.99
N ILE A 27 -4.51 -2.79 -7.38
CA ILE A 27 -4.43 -1.36 -7.68
C ILE A 27 -3.02 -0.84 -7.37
N ILE A 28 -2.50 -1.11 -6.17
CA ILE A 28 -1.18 -0.59 -5.74
C ILE A 28 -0.06 -1.25 -6.54
N PHE A 29 -0.19 -2.52 -6.91
CA PHE A 29 0.76 -3.22 -7.77
C PHE A 29 0.85 -2.56 -9.15
N LEU A 30 -0.29 -2.26 -9.78
CA LEU A 30 -0.35 -1.57 -11.07
C LEU A 30 0.19 -0.13 -10.97
N LEU A 31 -0.09 0.54 -9.85
CA LEU A 31 0.39 1.89 -9.57
C LEU A 31 1.90 1.92 -9.36
N THR A 32 2.45 0.93 -8.65
CA THR A 32 3.89 0.73 -8.43
C THR A 32 4.63 0.45 -9.74
N LEU A 33 3.98 -0.28 -10.68
CA LEU A 33 4.49 -0.49 -12.03
C LEU A 33 4.52 0.79 -12.88
N CYS A 34 3.52 1.66 -12.74
CA CYS A 34 3.52 2.99 -13.39
C CYS A 34 4.50 3.99 -12.73
N GLY A 35 4.85 3.75 -11.46
CA GLY A 35 5.84 4.51 -10.72
C GLY A 35 5.81 4.17 -9.24
N TRP A 36 6.99 4.15 -8.60
CA TRP A 36 7.07 3.81 -7.18
C TRP A 36 6.31 4.83 -6.30
N ILE A 37 6.49 6.14 -6.58
CA ILE A 37 5.89 7.24 -5.81
C ILE A 37 4.35 7.09 -5.67
N PRO A 38 3.57 6.93 -6.75
CA PRO A 38 2.12 6.79 -6.61
C PRO A 38 1.74 5.48 -5.89
N GLY A 39 2.52 4.41 -6.02
CA GLY A 39 2.33 3.16 -5.27
C GLY A 39 2.46 3.34 -3.75
N VAL A 40 3.47 4.08 -3.27
CA VAL A 40 3.65 4.36 -1.82
C VAL A 40 2.51 5.23 -1.30
N ILE A 41 2.10 6.26 -2.05
CA ILE A 41 1.00 7.15 -1.65
C ILE A 41 -0.32 6.34 -1.55
N GLY A 42 -0.60 5.49 -2.53
CA GLY A 42 -1.78 4.60 -2.49
C GLY A 42 -1.76 3.65 -1.31
N ALA A 43 -0.62 3.02 -1.03
CA ALA A 43 -0.44 2.15 0.14
C ALA A 43 -0.67 2.91 1.46
N LEU A 44 -0.11 4.12 1.59
CA LEU A 44 -0.30 4.97 2.78
C LEU A 44 -1.76 5.40 2.96
N VAL A 45 -2.46 5.78 1.89
CA VAL A 45 -3.88 6.16 1.95
C VAL A 45 -4.75 4.98 2.40
N ILE A 46 -4.55 3.79 1.82
CA ILE A 46 -5.33 2.60 2.19
C ILE A 46 -5.01 2.14 3.61
N LEU A 47 -3.73 2.21 4.01
CA LEU A 47 -3.28 1.89 5.35
C LEU A 47 -3.92 2.85 6.37
N ASN A 48 -3.92 4.15 6.10
CA ASN A 48 -4.45 5.20 6.99
C ASN A 48 -5.99 5.34 6.94
N ASN A 49 -6.66 4.72 5.97
CA ASN A 49 -8.12 4.76 5.88
C ASN A 49 -8.77 4.01 7.07
N PRO A 50 -9.56 4.70 7.93
CA PRO A 50 -10.17 4.12 9.14
C PRO A 50 -11.41 3.26 8.85
N LYS A 51 -11.87 3.21 7.59
CA LYS A 51 -13.05 2.42 7.15
C LYS A 51 -12.74 0.96 6.80
N ASN A 52 -11.71 0.36 7.41
CA ASN A 52 -11.40 -1.06 7.24
C ASN A 52 -11.29 -1.72 8.61
#